data_AF-A0A2V1BAR0-F1
#
_entry.id   AF-A0A2V1BAR0-F1
#
_cell.length_a   1.000
_cell.length_b   1.000
_cell.length_c   1.000
_cell.angle_alpha   90.00
_cell.angle_beta   90.00
_cell.angle_gamma   90.00
#
_symmetry.space_group_name_H-M   'P 1'
#
loop_
_entity.id
_entity.type
_entity.pdbx_description
1 polymer ?
#
loop_
_entity_poly.entity_id
_entity_poly.type
_entity_poly.pdbx_seq_one_letter_code
_entity_poly.pdbx_strand_id
1 'polypeptide(L)'
;MILDNADDIDIFRQMQGEGSQSGNGTQHAVPICHIPTGSVLLTTRDRRAASWLSTGYTSAIPANWMGPNDAEQLLCINIPEGTSTSSDRAELVKELGHLPLAITQAAAYISAKAIRMSVSKYLMLYRQDEQSQSRLLDEESGDLLQAARVTQTG
;
A
#
# COMPACT_ATOMS: atom_id res chain seq x y z
N MET A 1 -17.07 -7.83 -1.41
CA MET A 1 -16.15 -7.95 -0.25
C MET A 1 -14.74 -7.63 -0.74
N ILE A 2 -13.93 -6.88 0.01
CA ILE A 2 -12.53 -6.57 -0.34
C ILE A 2 -11.62 -7.19 0.72
N LEU A 3 -10.69 -8.03 0.30
CA LEU A 3 -9.63 -8.61 1.13
C LEU A 3 -8.30 -7.99 0.67
N ASP A 4 -7.71 -7.17 1.53
CA ASP A 4 -6.46 -6.45 1.24
C ASP A 4 -5.25 -7.17 1.85
N ASN A 5 -4.12 -7.21 1.14
CA ASN A 5 -2.83 -7.78 1.60
C ASN A 5 -2.87 -9.30 1.94
N ALA A 6 -3.40 -10.13 1.04
CA ALA A 6 -3.46 -11.59 1.20
C ALA A 6 -2.13 -12.33 0.92
N ASP A 7 -1.02 -11.80 1.43
CA ASP A 7 0.33 -12.32 1.18
C ASP A 7 0.80 -13.34 2.21
N ASP A 8 0.10 -13.44 3.35
CA ASP A 8 0.20 -14.58 4.26
C ASP A 8 -0.55 -15.78 3.67
N ILE A 9 -0.06 -16.23 2.51
CA ILE A 9 -0.51 -17.45 1.84
C ILE A 9 -0.29 -18.65 2.75
N ASP A 10 0.64 -18.55 3.71
CA ASP A 10 0.87 -19.56 4.74
C ASP A 10 -0.34 -19.78 5.65
N ILE A 11 -1.25 -18.81 5.79
CA ILE A 11 -2.58 -19.02 6.42
C ILE A 11 -3.48 -19.91 5.54
N PHE A 12 -3.32 -19.85 4.21
CA PHE A 12 -4.05 -20.67 3.24
C PHE A 12 -3.37 -22.01 2.92
N ARG A 13 -2.05 -22.11 3.15
CA ARG A 13 -1.19 -23.26 2.79
C ARG A 13 -1.29 -24.43 3.76
N GLN A 14 -1.83 -24.24 4.96
CA GLN A 14 -2.01 -25.29 5.97
C GLN A 14 -3.16 -26.28 5.64
N MET A 15 -3.47 -26.45 4.35
CA MET A 15 -4.54 -27.30 3.84
C MET A 15 -4.06 -28.56 3.11
N GLN A 16 -2.76 -28.70 2.77
CA GLN A 16 -2.29 -29.86 1.97
C GLN A 16 -0.90 -30.39 2.37
N GLY A 17 -0.60 -30.47 3.67
CA GLY A 17 0.44 -31.36 4.19
C GLY A 17 -0.20 -32.66 4.65
N GLU A 18 0.23 -33.79 4.09
CA GLU A 18 -0.34 -35.12 4.24
C GLU A 18 -0.51 -35.60 5.69
N GLY A 19 -1.46 -36.52 5.86
CA GLY A 19 -2.03 -36.91 7.15
C GLY A 19 -1.03 -37.35 8.21
N SER A 20 -1.25 -36.85 9.43
CA SER A 20 -1.04 -37.58 10.68
C SER A 20 -1.80 -36.88 11.80
N GLN A 21 -2.38 -37.70 12.66
CA GLN A 21 -3.37 -37.33 13.66
C GLN A 21 -2.82 -36.43 14.78
N SER A 22 -3.77 -35.74 15.42
CA SER A 22 -3.76 -35.28 16.82
C SER A 22 -3.09 -33.94 17.13
N GLY A 23 -3.93 -32.97 17.52
CA GLY A 23 -3.49 -31.77 18.24
C GLY A 23 -4.51 -30.63 18.17
N ASN A 24 -5.26 -30.42 19.25
CA ASN A 24 -6.24 -29.34 19.41
C ASN A 24 -5.66 -27.96 19.06
N GLY A 25 -6.15 -27.37 17.98
CA GLY A 25 -5.97 -25.96 17.65
C GLY A 25 -7.15 -25.54 16.79
N THR A 26 -7.89 -24.53 17.23
CA THR A 26 -9.08 -23.99 16.54
C THR A 26 -8.71 -23.49 15.15
N GLN A 27 -8.88 -24.38 14.18
CA GLN A 27 -8.66 -24.18 12.76
C GLN A 27 -9.61 -23.08 12.26
N HIS A 28 -9.15 -21.84 12.18
CA HIS A 28 -9.90 -20.76 11.53
C HIS A 28 -9.75 -20.92 10.02
N ALA A 29 -10.43 -21.93 9.48
CA ALA A 29 -10.73 -21.97 8.06
C ALA A 29 -11.63 -20.76 7.76
N VAL A 30 -11.10 -19.73 7.12
CA VAL A 30 -11.94 -18.71 6.50
C VAL A 30 -12.57 -19.37 5.27
N PRO A 31 -13.88 -19.67 5.27
CA PRO A 31 -14.53 -20.10 4.05
C PRO A 31 -14.45 -18.90 3.11
N ILE A 32 -13.69 -19.01 2.01
CA ILE A 32 -13.78 -18.01 0.94
C ILE A 32 -15.20 -18.10 0.43
N CYS A 33 -16.01 -17.14 0.88
CA CYS A 33 -17.45 -17.24 0.96
C CYS A 33 -18.03 -17.66 -0.39
N HIS A 34 -18.76 -18.77 -0.40
CA HIS A 34 -19.70 -19.07 -1.48
C HIS A 34 -20.87 -18.09 -1.31
N ILE A 35 -20.76 -16.90 -1.91
CA ILE A 35 -21.82 -15.88 -1.89
C ILE A 35 -22.61 -16.05 -3.19
N PRO A 36 -23.85 -16.57 -3.16
CA PRO A 36 -24.62 -16.84 -4.38
C PRO A 36 -24.92 -15.60 -5.24
N THR A 37 -24.77 -14.40 -4.66
CA THR A 37 -25.11 -13.11 -5.26
C THR A 37 -24.10 -12.00 -4.90
N GLY A 38 -22.79 -12.31 -4.88
CA GLY A 38 -21.76 -11.32 -4.55
C GLY A 38 -20.42 -11.53 -5.25
N SER A 39 -19.64 -10.45 -5.38
CA SER A 39 -18.26 -10.47 -5.87
C SER A 39 -17.26 -10.24 -4.73
N VAL A 40 -16.10 -10.90 -4.84
CA VAL A 40 -14.97 -10.77 -3.92
C VAL A 40 -13.77 -10.23 -4.71
N LEU A 41 -13.20 -9.11 -4.25
CA LEU A 41 -11.95 -8.56 -4.76
C LEU A 41 -10.84 -8.89 -3.77
N LEU A 42 -9.78 -9.52 -4.27
CA LEU A 42 -8.60 -9.90 -3.50
C LEU A 42 -7.38 -9.18 -4.08
N THR A 43 -6.57 -8.57 -3.22
CA THR A 43 -5.27 -8.01 -3.59
C THR A 43 -4.15 -8.86 -2.97
N THR A 44 -3.12 -9.19 -3.75
CA THR A 44 -1.93 -9.91 -3.29
C THR A 44 -0.70 -9.47 -4.09
N ARG A 45 0.45 -9.42 -3.42
CA ARG A 45 1.77 -9.24 -4.01
C ARG A 45 2.33 -10.54 -4.61
N ASP A 46 1.80 -11.72 -4.24
CA ASP A 46 2.19 -12.99 -4.88
C ASP A 46 1.30 -13.31 -6.07
N ARG A 47 1.88 -13.19 -7.27
CA ARG A 47 1.20 -13.54 -8.52
C ARG A 47 0.71 -14.99 -8.55
N ARG A 48 1.36 -15.91 -7.84
CA ARG A 48 0.94 -17.32 -7.73
C ARG A 48 -0.33 -17.44 -6.90
N ALA A 49 -0.46 -16.67 -5.82
CA ALA A 49 -1.70 -16.60 -5.03
C ALA A 49 -2.85 -16.00 -5.84
N ALA A 50 -2.59 -14.94 -6.60
CA ALA A 50 -3.58 -14.36 -7.51
C ALA A 50 -4.10 -15.39 -8.52
N SER A 51 -3.22 -16.24 -9.06
CA SER A 51 -3.62 -17.29 -10.00
C SER A 51 -4.34 -18.46 -9.32
N TRP A 52 -3.99 -18.80 -8.07
CA TRP A 52 -4.60 -19.91 -7.35
C TRP A 52 -5.99 -19.56 -6.80
N LEU A 53 -6.17 -18.32 -6.35
CA LEU A 53 -7.42 -17.83 -5.75
C LEU A 53 -8.42 -17.32 -6.78
N SER A 54 -7.98 -17.07 -8.01
CA SER A 54 -8.88 -16.72 -9.12
C SER A 54 -9.56 -17.97 -9.66
N THR A 55 -10.89 -18.01 -9.63
CA THR A 55 -11.72 -19.09 -10.19
C THR A 55 -11.80 -19.07 -11.73
N GLY A 56 -10.77 -18.57 -12.42
CA GLY A 56 -10.70 -18.56 -13.88
C GLY A 56 -9.36 -18.03 -14.43
N TYR A 57 -9.06 -18.38 -15.69
CA TYR A 57 -7.78 -18.09 -16.37
C TYR A 57 -7.48 -16.59 -16.61
N THR A 58 -8.39 -15.68 -16.25
CA THR A 58 -8.40 -14.28 -16.72
C THR A 58 -8.67 -13.21 -15.65
N SER A 59 -8.69 -13.53 -14.34
CA SER A 59 -9.11 -12.53 -13.34
C SER A 59 -7.97 -11.83 -12.56
N ALA A 60 -6.70 -12.12 -12.85
CA ALA A 60 -5.58 -11.40 -12.24
C ALA A 60 -5.28 -10.09 -12.99
N ILE A 61 -5.58 -8.95 -12.37
CA ILE A 61 -5.26 -7.62 -12.90
C ILE A 61 -3.91 -7.19 -12.31
N PRO A 62 -2.85 -7.02 -13.12
CA PRO A 62 -1.59 -6.51 -12.59
C PRO A 62 -1.76 -5.05 -12.18
N ALA A 63 -1.41 -4.75 -10.93
CA ALA A 63 -1.18 -3.38 -10.50
C ALA A 63 0.16 -2.92 -11.10
N ASN A 64 0.09 -2.23 -12.24
CA ASN A 64 1.27 -1.69 -12.89
C ASN A 64 1.76 -0.43 -12.16
N TRP A 65 3.05 -0.13 -12.35
CA TRP A 65 3.66 1.12 -11.92
C TRP A 65 2.89 2.33 -12.48
N MET A 66 2.81 3.41 -11.71
CA MET A 66 2.17 4.64 -12.15
C MET A 66 2.98 5.28 -13.26
N GLY A 67 2.32 5.82 -14.29
CA GLY A 67 3.00 6.57 -15.33
C GLY A 67 3.66 7.84 -14.76
N PRO A 68 4.79 8.33 -15.31
CA PRO A 68 5.48 9.50 -14.78
C PRO A 68 4.58 10.74 -14.64
N ASN A 69 3.74 11.01 -15.65
CA ASN A 69 2.79 12.13 -15.61
C ASN A 69 1.75 11.97 -14.49
N ASP A 70 1.19 10.77 -14.34
CA ASP A 70 0.21 10.48 -13.29
C ASP A 70 0.85 10.56 -11.91
N ALA A 71 2.12 10.14 -11.78
CA ALA A 71 2.90 10.21 -10.55
C ALA A 71 3.17 11.65 -10.14
N GLU A 72 3.62 12.50 -11.06
CA GLU A 72 3.79 13.94 -10.82
C GLU A 72 2.46 14.62 -10.49
N GLN A 73 1.38 14.24 -11.17
CA GLN A 73 0.04 14.75 -10.87
C GLN A 73 -0.43 14.33 -9.49
N LEU A 74 -0.24 13.06 -9.11
CA LEU A 74 -0.58 12.53 -7.78
C LEU A 74 0.17 13.30 -6.69
N LEU A 75 1.47 13.56 -6.88
CA LEU A 75 2.24 14.37 -5.94
C LEU A 75 1.67 15.80 -5.88
N CYS A 76 1.44 16.43 -7.03
CA CYS A 76 1.01 17.82 -7.14
C CYS A 76 -0.34 18.09 -6.47
N ILE A 77 -1.32 17.18 -6.58
CA ILE A 77 -2.64 17.36 -5.96
C ILE A 77 -2.61 17.17 -4.43
N ASN A 78 -1.56 16.54 -3.89
CA ASN A 78 -1.46 16.18 -2.47
C ASN A 78 -0.46 17.04 -1.68
N ILE A 79 0.20 18.02 -2.31
CA ILE A 79 1.10 18.97 -1.64
C ILE A 79 0.59 20.41 -1.78
N PRO A 80 0.85 21.30 -0.79
CA PRO A 80 0.42 22.69 -0.88
C PRO A 80 1.16 23.44 -1.99
N GLU A 81 0.50 24.46 -2.56
CA GLU A 81 1.11 25.34 -3.55
C GLU A 81 2.38 26.01 -3.00
N GLY A 82 3.38 26.21 -3.88
CA GLY A 82 4.65 26.87 -3.52
C GLY A 82 5.65 25.99 -2.77
N THR A 83 5.31 24.73 -2.44
CA THR A 83 6.24 23.80 -1.77
C THR A 83 7.19 23.06 -2.73
N SER A 84 7.02 23.23 -4.05
CA SER A 84 7.77 22.51 -5.09
C SER A 84 7.89 23.25 -6.41
N THR A 85 8.96 22.97 -7.16
CA THR A 85 9.04 23.26 -8.60
C THR A 85 8.70 22.02 -9.44
N SER A 86 8.52 22.18 -10.75
CA SER A 86 8.30 21.03 -11.65
C SER A 86 9.47 20.05 -11.64
N SER A 87 10.71 20.57 -11.54
CA SER A 87 11.90 19.72 -11.47
C SER A 87 11.92 18.90 -10.18
N ASP A 88 11.60 19.53 -9.04
CA ASP A 88 11.59 18.83 -7.74
C ASP A 88 10.55 17.70 -7.73
N ARG A 89 9.38 17.92 -8.32
CA ARG A 89 8.32 16.90 -8.40
C ARG A 89 8.75 15.72 -9.25
N ALA A 90 9.23 15.97 -10.47
CA ALA A 90 9.72 14.93 -11.37
C ALA A 90 10.86 14.11 -10.74
N GLU A 91 11.75 14.76 -10.00
CA GLU A 91 12.85 14.11 -9.30
C GLU A 91 12.34 13.26 -8.13
N LEU A 92 11.45 13.78 -7.30
CA LEU A 92 10.90 13.03 -6.17
C LEU A 92 10.12 11.79 -6.62
N VAL A 93 9.23 11.91 -7.60
CA VAL A 93 8.43 10.73 -8.04
C VAL A 93 9.31 9.65 -8.67
N LYS A 94 10.42 10.04 -9.29
CA LYS A 94 11.42 9.13 -9.84
C LYS A 94 12.17 8.39 -8.72
N GLU A 95 12.63 9.10 -7.68
CA GLU A 95 13.30 8.49 -6.52
C GLU A 95 12.36 7.53 -5.76
N LEU A 96 11.07 7.85 -5.72
CA LEU A 96 10.03 6.99 -5.14
C LEU A 96 9.57 5.85 -6.07
N GLY A 97 10.24 5.66 -7.21
CA GLY A 97 9.98 4.57 -8.15
C GLY A 97 8.61 4.62 -8.82
N HIS A 98 7.96 5.78 -8.85
CA HIS A 98 6.57 5.95 -9.30
C HIS A 98 5.57 5.03 -8.56
N LEU A 99 5.83 4.73 -7.29
CA LEU A 99 4.92 3.97 -6.45
C LEU A 99 3.85 4.90 -5.86
N PRO A 100 2.55 4.70 -6.18
CA PRO A 100 1.49 5.58 -5.68
C PRO A 100 1.51 5.73 -4.16
N LEU A 101 1.71 4.63 -3.43
CA LEU A 101 1.76 4.64 -1.97
C LEU A 101 2.91 5.50 -1.44
N ALA A 102 4.12 5.30 -1.97
CA ALA A 102 5.29 6.07 -1.53
C ALA A 102 5.14 7.57 -1.85
N ILE A 103 4.54 7.89 -3.01
CA ILE A 103 4.23 9.27 -3.40
C ILE A 103 3.22 9.89 -2.45
N THR A 104 2.13 9.18 -2.11
CA THR A 104 1.12 9.67 -1.18
C THR A 104 1.72 9.91 0.22
N GLN A 105 2.55 8.97 0.71
CA GLN A 105 3.24 9.11 2.00
C GLN A 105 4.18 10.32 2.03
N ALA A 106 4.99 10.50 0.99
CA ALA A 106 5.88 11.66 0.87
C ALA A 106 5.08 12.96 0.80
N ALA A 107 4.01 12.99 -0.01
CA ALA A 107 3.17 14.18 -0.17
C ALA A 107 2.54 14.60 1.17
N ALA A 108 2.00 13.65 1.92
CA ALA A 108 1.38 13.92 3.19
C ALA A 108 2.39 14.33 4.27
N TYR A 109 3.59 13.73 4.30
CA TYR A 109 4.68 14.20 5.17
C TYR A 109 5.01 15.68 4.90
N ILE A 110 5.14 16.04 3.62
CA ILE A 110 5.43 17.42 3.20
C ILE A 110 4.28 18.34 3.59
N SER A 111 3.03 17.94 3.33
CA SER A 111 1.82 18.69 3.68
C SER A 111 1.69 18.95 5.18
N ALA A 112 1.93 17.93 6.02
CA ALA A 112 1.89 18.06 7.46
C ALA A 112 2.93 19.05 8.00
N LYS A 113 4.02 19.29 7.26
CA LYS A 113 5.16 20.14 7.67
C LYS A 113 5.39 21.31 6.72
N ALA A 114 4.38 21.72 5.95
CA ALA A 114 4.51 22.62 4.80
C ALA A 114 5.25 23.94 5.06
N ILE A 115 5.16 24.50 6.27
CA ILE A 115 5.88 25.74 6.66
C ILE A 115 7.41 25.53 6.65
N ARG A 116 7.89 24.32 6.93
CA ARG A 116 9.32 24.00 7.13
C ARG A 116 9.84 22.92 6.19
N MET A 117 8.99 22.40 5.31
CA MET A 117 9.28 21.27 4.44
C MET A 117 8.84 21.56 3.00
N SER A 118 9.83 21.65 2.10
CA SER A 118 9.63 21.67 0.65
C SER A 118 9.97 20.31 0.06
N VAL A 119 9.56 20.06 -1.19
CA VAL A 119 9.92 18.82 -1.91
C VAL A 119 11.44 18.66 -2.01
N SER A 120 12.19 19.73 -2.33
CA SER A 120 13.66 19.65 -2.41
C SER A 120 14.29 19.29 -1.05
N LYS A 121 13.72 19.79 0.06
CA LYS A 121 14.20 19.45 1.40
C LYS A 121 13.88 18.01 1.77
N TYR A 122 12.69 17.52 1.41
CA TYR A 122 12.34 16.11 1.55
C TYR A 122 13.31 15.22 0.78
N LEU A 123 13.60 15.56 -0.48
CA LEU A 123 14.60 14.86 -1.32
C LEU A 123 15.97 14.77 -0.66
N MET A 124 16.44 15.86 -0.04
CA MET A 124 17.72 15.86 0.69
C MET A 124 17.71 14.87 1.86
N LEU A 125 16.62 14.81 2.63
CA LEU A 125 16.49 13.89 3.76
C LEU A 125 16.34 12.44 3.28
N TYR A 126 15.60 12.22 2.19
CA TYR A 126 15.36 10.91 1.60
C TYR A 126 16.65 10.28 1.04
N ARG A 127 17.59 11.09 0.55
CA ARG A 127 18.88 10.62 0.02
C ARG A 127 19.95 10.36 1.07
N GLN A 128 19.68 10.65 2.34
CA GLN A 128 20.68 10.56 3.38
C GLN A 128 21.15 9.12 3.64
N ASP A 129 20.20 8.21 3.83
CA ASP A 129 20.44 6.78 4.09
C ASP A 129 19.12 5.99 4.01
N GLU A 130 19.22 4.65 3.90
CA GLU A 130 18.04 3.76 3.78
C GLU A 130 17.13 3.81 5.02
N GLN A 131 17.68 4.02 6.22
CA GLN A 131 16.90 4.13 7.45
C GLN A 131 16.12 5.44 7.50
N SER A 132 16.68 6.51 6.94
CA SER A 132 15.99 7.78 6.72
C SER A 132 14.85 7.63 5.71
N GLN A 133 15.04 6.85 4.63
CA GLN A 133 13.97 6.56 3.67
C GLN A 133 12.79 5.85 4.33
N SER A 134 13.04 4.76 5.05
CA SER A 134 11.98 4.01 5.72
C SER A 134 11.26 4.88 6.75
N ARG A 135 12.01 5.63 7.57
CA ARG A 135 11.43 6.52 8.58
C ARG A 135 10.52 7.59 7.96
N LEU A 136 10.96 8.24 6.88
CA LEU A 136 10.19 9.30 6.22
C LEU A 136 8.90 8.80 5.56
N LEU A 137 8.88 7.55 5.08
CA LEU A 137 7.69 6.92 4.50
C LEU A 137 6.76 6.35 5.58
N ASP A 138 7.31 5.91 6.72
CA ASP A 138 6.54 5.33 7.83
C ASP A 138 5.93 6.38 8.77
N GLU A 139 6.54 7.57 8.92
CA GLU A 139 6.14 8.58 9.91
C GLU A 139 4.67 9.04 9.78
N GLU A 140 4.03 8.84 8.62
CA GLU A 140 2.62 9.18 8.39
C GLU A 140 1.67 7.98 8.52
N SER A 141 2.15 6.75 8.31
CA SER A 141 1.33 5.54 8.42
C SER A 141 0.69 5.37 9.82
N GLY A 142 1.33 5.93 10.85
CA GLY A 142 0.84 5.92 12.23
C GLY A 142 -0.31 6.90 12.52
N ASP A 143 -0.37 8.03 11.80
CA ASP A 143 -1.32 9.12 12.11
C ASP A 143 -2.64 9.00 11.32
N LEU A 144 -2.61 8.44 10.10
CA LEU A 144 -3.83 8.13 9.33
C LEU A 144 -4.73 7.11 10.06
N LEU A 145 -4.13 6.16 10.80
CA LEU A 145 -4.86 5.19 11.62
C LEU A 145 -5.44 5.81 12.90
N GLN A 146 -4.92 6.94 13.38
CA GLN A 146 -5.50 7.65 14.53
C GLN A 146 -6.65 8.58 14.09
N ALA A 147 -6.53 9.25 12.95
CA ALA A 147 -7.59 10.12 12.44
C ALA A 147 -8.89 9.36 12.12
N ALA A 148 -8.80 8.09 11.69
CA ALA A 148 -9.96 7.23 11.44
C ALA A 148 -10.67 6.73 12.71
N ARG A 149 -10.11 6.92 13.92
CA ARG A 149 -10.71 6.47 15.19
C ARG A 149 -11.43 7.59 15.96
N VAL A 150 -11.29 8.86 15.55
CA VAL A 150 -11.80 10.01 16.32
C VAL A 150 -13.17 10.51 15.82
N THR A 151 -13.72 9.96 14.74
CA THR A 151 -15.03 10.38 14.18
C THR A 151 -16.25 9.58 14.65
N GLN A 152 -16.13 8.71 15.67
CA GLN A 152 -17.28 8.06 16.31
C GLN A 152 -17.36 8.37 17.82
N THR A 153 -17.67 9.61 18.17
CA THR A 153 -18.41 9.93 19.40
C THR A 153 -19.23 11.20 19.14
N GLY A 154 -20.47 11.01 18.71
CA GLY A 154 -21.55 11.97 18.85
C GLY A 154 -22.58 11.42 19.83
#